data_AF-A0A2G9HX06-F1
#
_entry.id   AF-A0A2G9HX06-F1
#
_cell.length_a   1.000
_cell.length_b   1.000
_cell.length_c   1.000
_cell.angle_alpha   90.00
_cell.angle_beta   90.00
_cell.angle_gamma   90.00
#
_symmetry.space_group_name_H-M   'P 1'
#
loop_
_entity.id
_entity.type
_entity.pdbx_description
1 polymer ?
#
loop_
_entity_poly.entity_id
_entity_poly.type
_entity_poly.pdbx_seq_one_letter_code
_entity_poly.pdbx_strand_id
1 'polypeptide(L)' 'MLNLEITMISIIGSLIKENIPVLIYSGDQDSVIPLTGTCTLVHGLAKQLRLKTTVPYRV' A
#
# COMPACT_ATOMS: atom_id res chain seq x y z
N MET A 1 18.57 17.47 -7.27
CA MET A 1 18.05 17.02 -5.97
C MET A 1 16.95 16.02 -6.26
N LEU A 2 17.08 14.75 -5.86
CA LEU A 2 16.01 13.77 -6.08
C LEU A 2 14.83 14.17 -5.19
N ASN A 3 13.65 14.40 -5.78
CA ASN A 3 12.44 14.62 -5.01
C ASN A 3 11.96 13.26 -4.45
N LEU A 4 12.58 12.82 -3.35
CA LEU A 4 12.23 11.60 -2.61
C LEU A 4 10.81 11.67 -1.99
N GLU A 5 10.14 12.83 -2.08
CA GLU A 5 8.82 13.07 -1.49
C GLU A 5 7.65 12.49 -2.28
N ILE A 6 7.86 11.92 -3.48
CA ILE A 6 6.80 11.13 -4.11
C ILE A 6 6.71 9.81 -3.34
N THR A 7 5.77 9.76 -2.40
CA THR A 7 5.44 8.54 -1.67
C THR A 7 5.09 7.44 -2.67
N MET A 8 5.74 6.28 -2.64
CA MET A 8 5.47 5.18 -3.59
C MET A 8 4.00 4.76 -3.66
N ILE A 9 3.23 5.00 -2.58
CA ILE A 9 1.80 4.72 -2.52
C ILE A 9 0.97 5.52 -3.55
N SER A 10 1.40 6.74 -3.92
CA SER A 10 0.69 7.53 -4.94
C SER A 10 0.84 6.93 -6.33
N ILE A 11 2.04 6.41 -6.66
CA ILE A 11 2.32 5.71 -7.90
C ILE A 11 1.51 4.42 -7.98
N ILE A 12 1.46 3.64 -6.89
CA ILE A 12 0.62 2.44 -6.80
C ILE A 12 -0.85 2.79 -7.09
N GLY A 13 -1.35 3.88 -6.52
CA GLY A 13 -2.71 4.36 -6.79
C GLY A 13 -2.96 4.65 -8.27
N SER A 14 -2.00 5.25 -8.97
CA SER A 14 -2.09 5.49 -10.43
C SER A 14 -2.10 4.19 -11.22
N LEU A 15 -1.24 3.22 -10.89
CA LEU A 15 -1.20 1.91 -11.56
C LEU A 15 -2.55 1.19 -11.46
N ILE A 16 -3.15 1.18 -10.26
CA ILE A 16 -4.47 0.56 -10.03
C ILE A 16 -5.55 1.24 -10.88
N LYS A 17 -5.54 2.57 -10.99
CA LYS A 17 -6.50 3.33 -11.82
C LYS A 17 -6.39 3.01 -13.31
N GLU A 18 -5.18 2.69 -13.78
CA GLU A 18 -4.92 2.23 -15.16
C GLU A 18 -5.22 0.73 -15.35
N ASN A 19 -5.88 0.08 -14.40
CA ASN A 19 -6.20 -1.36 -14.40
C ASN A 19 -4.97 -2.28 -14.45
N ILE A 20 -3.82 -1.80 -13.97
CA ILE A 20 -2.61 -2.61 -13.85
C ILE A 20 -2.68 -3.40 -12.53
N PRO A 21 -2.59 -4.74 -12.57
CA PRO A 21 -2.57 -5.55 -11.36
C PRO A 21 -1.32 -5.27 -10.52
N VAL A 22 -1.49 -5.05 -9.22
CA VAL A 22 -0.40 -4.81 -8.28
C VAL A 22 -0.47 -5.81 -7.14
N LEU A 23 0.67 -6.47 -6.85
CA LEU A 23 0.87 -7.29 -5.66
C LEU A 23 1.80 -6.55 -4.70
N ILE A 24 1.35 -6.35 -3.46
CA ILE A 24 2.15 -5.75 -2.38
C ILE A 24 2.39 -6.85 -1.34
N TYR A 25 3.64 -7.03 -0.95
CA TYR A 25 4.04 -8.03 0.04
C TYR A 25 4.93 -7.40 1.13
N SER A 26 4.88 -7.96 2.34
CA SER A 26 5.73 -7.58 3.46
C SER A 26 5.87 -8.79 4.38
N GLY A 27 7.09 -9.05 4.84
CA GLY A 27 7.37 -10.16 5.76
C GLY A 27 6.91 -9.84 7.17
N ASP A 28 6.37 -10.84 7.87
CA ASP A 28 5.97 -10.74 9.28
C ASP A 28 7.19 -10.56 10.22
N GLN A 29 8.34 -11.13 9.84
CA GLN A 29 9.61 -11.02 10.56
C GLN A 29 10.56 -9.95 9.98
N ASP A 30 10.04 -8.97 9.24
CA ASP A 30 10.86 -7.84 8.79
C ASP A 30 11.26 -6.99 9.99
N SER A 31 12.57 -6.96 10.28
CA SER A 31 13.12 -6.25 11.43
C SER A 31 13.30 -4.75 11.22
N VAL A 32 13.16 -4.25 9.99
CA VAL A 32 13.36 -2.84 9.64
C VAL A 32 12.03 -2.14 9.40
N ILE A 33 11.14 -2.76 8.62
CA ILE A 33 9.82 -2.21 8.28
C ILE A 33 8.73 -3.16 8.76
N PRO A 34 8.04 -2.83 9.86
CA PRO A 34 6.96 -3.68 10.36
C PRO A 34 5.84 -3.86 9.32
N LEU A 35 5.32 -5.10 9.22
CA LEU A 35 4.15 -5.45 8.41
C LEU A 35 2.96 -4.49 8.61
N THR A 36 2.76 -4.03 9.85
CA THR A 36 1.72 -3.07 10.23
C THR A 36 1.80 -1.74 9.46
N GLY A 37 3.01 -1.27 9.15
CA GLY A 37 3.24 -0.06 8.37
C GLY A 37 2.74 -0.22 6.93
N THR A 38 3.13 -1.33 6.29
CA THR A 38 2.65 -1.69 4.95
C THR A 38 1.12 -1.81 4.92
N CYS A 39 0.53 -2.56 5.87
CA CYS A 39 -0.93 -2.71 5.95
C CYS A 39 -1.67 -1.39 6.13
N THR A 40 -1.13 -0.48 6.96
CA THR A 40 -1.74 0.83 7.21
C THR A 40 -1.78 1.69 5.94
N LEU A 41 -0.68 1.75 5.19
CA LEU A 41 -0.60 2.52 3.94
C LEU A 41 -1.52 1.94 2.85
N VAL A 42 -1.51 0.62 2.67
CA VAL A 42 -2.37 -0.06 1.68
C VAL A 42 -3.86 0.12 2.01
N HIS A 43 -4.22 0.01 3.29
CA HIS A 43 -5.60 0.25 3.73
C HIS A 43 -6.05 1.70 3.51
N GLY A 44 -5.15 2.66 3.77
CA GLY A 44 -5.37 4.07 3.46
C GLY A 44 -5.63 4.29 1.97
N LEU A 45 -4.82 3.71 1.10
CA LEU A 45 -4.99 3.78 -0.35
C LEU A 45 -6.31 3.14 -0.80
N ALA A 46 -6.67 1.97 -0.26
CA ALA A 46 -7.93 1.30 -0.58
C ALA A 46 -9.14 2.17 -0.22
N LYS A 47 -9.12 2.86 0.93
CA LYS A 47 -10.14 3.85 1.30
C LYS A 47 -10.21 5.02 0.32
N GLN A 48 -9.06 5.58 -0.05
CA GLN A 48 -8.99 6.71 -1.00
C GLN A 48 -9.55 6.32 -2.38
N LEU A 49 -9.30 5.09 -2.82
CA LEU A 49 -9.78 4.55 -4.09
C LEU A 49 -11.18 3.93 -4.01
N ARG A 50 -11.82 3.91 -2.83
CA ARG A 50 -13.13 3.28 -2.57
C ARG A 50 -13.19 1.80 -2.97
N LEU A 51 -12.08 1.09 -2.79
CA LEU A 51 -11.98 -0.35 -3.04
C LEU A 51 -12.55 -1.15 -1.85
N LYS A 52 -13.13 -2.31 -2.15
CA LYS A 52 -13.54 -3.27 -1.11
C LYS A 52 -12.32 -4.08 -0.68
N THR A 53 -12.06 -4.12 0.62
CA THR A 53 -11.07 -5.04 1.19
C THR A 53 -11.73 -6.41 1.40
N THR A 54 -11.06 -7.48 0.99
CA THR A 54 -11.57 -8.86 1.09
C THR A 54 -11.37 -9.43 2.48
N VAL A 55 -10.29 -9.04 3.16
CA VAL A 55 -10.01 -9.39 4.54
C VAL A 55 -9.64 -8.09 5.27
N PRO A 56 -10.44 -7.62 6.25
CA PRO A 56 -10.04 -6.48 7.06
C PRO A 56 -8.81 -6.88 7.89
N TYR A 57 -7.80 -6.02 7.94
CA TYR A 57 -6.67 -6.22 8.85
C TYR A 57 -7.18 -6.14 10.29
N ARG A 58 -7.09 -7.26 11.02
CA ARG A 58 -7.41 -7.34 12.44
C ARG A 58 -6.09 -7.45 13.19
N VAL A 59 -5.91 -6.58 14.19
CA VAL A 59 -4.82 -6.65 15.16
C VAL A 59 -5.10 -7.77 16.15
#